data_AF-A0AAW5M5C5-F1
#
_entry.id   AF-A0AAW5M5C5-F1
#
_cell.length_a   1.000
_cell.length_b   1.000
_cell.length_c   1.000
_cell.angle_alpha   90.00
_cell.angle_beta   90.00
_cell.angle_gamma   90.00
#
_symmetry.space_group_name_H-M   'P 1'
#
loop_
_entity.id
_entity.type
_entity.pdbx_description
1 polymer ?
#
loop_
_entity_poly.entity_id
_entity_poly.type
_entity_poly.pdbx_seq_one_letter_code
_entity_poly.pdbx_strand_id
1 'polypeptide(L)'
;MENIERNRSTQAILIRRNKIKENLRELLHSRKMTITELGKQAHIPYSTVYNYLKGNIPKKDNLLAMAKVLKCEPDDIDPSYLQVVKVTKGFSTVEDAKVFSNNLEMLMARKGVSNTQLTQALDVSPTAIGAWLRGVQPTNVNLFKLAQYFNVQPDDLIKPDLADRFRELSPSDGAVYNIARHIPKDLPPSDQEKIIAFIEFIKSQNKA
;
A
#
# COMPACT_ATOMS: atom_id res chain seq x y z
N MET A 1 25.89 -12.32 -11.48
CA MET A 1 24.56 -11.92 -10.95
C MET A 1 24.47 -10.41 -10.74
N GLU A 2 25.52 -9.78 -10.20
CA GLU A 2 25.60 -8.34 -9.92
C GLU A 2 25.39 -7.39 -11.14
N ASN A 3 25.69 -7.85 -12.36
CA ASN A 3 25.53 -7.06 -13.59
C ASN A 3 24.08 -7.08 -14.13
N ILE A 4 23.30 -8.11 -13.80
CA ILE A 4 21.90 -8.27 -14.23
C ILE A 4 20.98 -7.44 -13.33
N GLU A 5 21.23 -7.42 -12.01
CA GLU A 5 20.50 -6.59 -11.05
C GLU A 5 20.74 -5.10 -11.25
N ARG A 6 21.98 -4.69 -11.53
CA ARG A 6 22.29 -3.29 -11.91
C ARG A 6 21.55 -2.85 -13.17
N ASN A 7 21.42 -3.73 -14.16
CA ASN A 7 20.71 -3.43 -15.40
C ASN A 7 19.18 -3.34 -15.19
N ARG A 8 18.58 -4.26 -14.42
CA ARG A 8 17.16 -4.21 -14.05
C ARG A 8 16.80 -2.97 -13.23
N SER A 9 17.63 -2.60 -12.25
CA SER A 9 17.46 -1.39 -11.44
C SER A 9 17.52 -0.12 -12.30
N THR A 10 18.38 -0.09 -13.32
CA THR A 10 18.49 1.04 -14.26
C THR A 10 17.24 1.17 -15.14
N GLN A 11 16.67 0.05 -15.60
CA GLN A 11 15.44 0.03 -16.39
C GLN A 11 14.23 0.48 -15.58
N ALA A 12 14.08 0.02 -14.33
CA ALA A 12 13.00 0.44 -13.46
C ALA A 12 13.02 1.96 -13.18
N ILE A 13 14.21 2.52 -12.97
CA ILE A 13 14.39 3.97 -12.81
C ILE A 13 13.99 4.71 -14.09
N LEU A 14 14.39 4.21 -15.27
CA LEU A 14 14.04 4.84 -16.54
C LEU A 14 12.53 4.82 -16.81
N ILE A 15 11.88 3.69 -16.55
CA ILE A 15 10.42 3.54 -16.66
C ILE A 15 9.71 4.55 -15.75
N ARG A 16 10.12 4.64 -14.47
CA ARG A 16 9.55 5.60 -13.52
C ARG A 16 9.69 7.05 -14.00
N ARG A 17 10.88 7.44 -14.47
CA ARG A 17 11.14 8.80 -15.00
C ARG A 17 10.23 9.14 -16.17
N ASN A 18 10.07 8.21 -17.10
CA ASN A 18 9.19 8.40 -18.26
C ASN A 18 7.74 8.54 -17.83
N LYS A 19 7.29 7.70 -16.90
CA LYS A 19 5.91 7.71 -16.43
C LYS A 19 5.55 9.00 -15.69
N ILE A 20 6.44 9.51 -14.83
CA ILE A 20 6.25 10.81 -14.16
C ILE A 20 6.06 11.94 -15.18
N LYS A 21 6.91 11.97 -16.22
CA LYS A 21 6.86 12.97 -17.27
C LYS A 21 5.55 12.90 -18.07
N GLU A 22 5.09 11.70 -18.41
CA GLU A 22 3.82 11.48 -19.12
C GLU A 22 2.63 11.93 -18.27
N ASN A 23 2.54 11.42 -17.05
CA ASN A 23 1.47 11.73 -16.12
C ASN A 23 1.35 13.25 -15.85
N LEU A 24 2.47 13.94 -15.61
CA LEU A 24 2.46 15.40 -15.43
C LEU A 24 1.92 16.13 -16.65
N ARG A 25 2.23 15.69 -17.87
CA ARG A 25 1.72 16.34 -19.10
C ARG A 25 0.22 16.13 -19.25
N GLU A 26 -0.26 14.92 -19.01
CA GLU A 26 -1.69 14.60 -19.08
C GLU A 26 -2.48 15.37 -18.03
N LEU A 27 -1.97 15.45 -16.80
CA LEU A 27 -2.58 16.22 -15.72
C LEU A 27 -2.62 17.72 -16.05
N LEU A 28 -1.51 18.30 -16.50
CA LEU A 28 -1.46 19.71 -16.91
C LEU A 28 -2.43 20.01 -18.06
N HIS A 29 -2.48 19.14 -19.07
CA HIS A 29 -3.40 19.28 -20.21
C HIS A 29 -4.87 19.19 -19.76
N SER A 30 -5.22 18.17 -18.97
CA SER A 30 -6.59 17.98 -18.48
C SER A 30 -7.07 19.11 -17.56
N ARG A 31 -6.14 19.75 -16.83
CA ARG A 31 -6.41 20.89 -15.95
C ARG A 31 -6.25 22.25 -16.66
N LYS A 32 -5.93 22.27 -17.96
CA LYS A 32 -5.62 23.48 -18.75
C LYS A 32 -4.62 24.39 -18.05
N MET A 33 -3.63 23.80 -17.40
CA MET A 33 -2.64 24.47 -16.57
C MET A 33 -1.27 24.43 -17.24
N THR A 34 -0.54 25.55 -17.18
CA THR A 34 0.85 25.62 -17.64
C THR A 34 1.82 25.23 -16.52
N ILE A 35 3.04 24.83 -16.90
CA ILE A 35 4.11 24.54 -15.92
C ILE A 35 4.49 25.77 -15.08
N THR A 36 4.34 26.98 -15.63
CA THR A 36 4.62 28.24 -14.93
C THR A 36 3.58 28.47 -13.83
N GLU A 37 2.31 28.24 -14.13
CA GLU A 37 1.23 28.32 -13.15
C GLU A 37 1.36 27.25 -12.08
N LEU A 38 1.67 26.00 -12.46
CA LEU A 38 1.92 24.93 -11.51
C LEU A 38 3.06 25.28 -10.56
N GLY A 39 4.21 25.73 -11.08
CA GLY A 39 5.35 26.14 -10.26
C GLY A 39 5.00 27.27 -9.31
N LYS A 40 4.32 28.31 -9.79
CA LYS A 40 3.90 29.44 -8.97
C LYS A 40 2.94 29.01 -7.84
N GLN A 41 1.93 28.20 -8.15
CA GLN A 41 0.95 27.74 -7.15
C GLN A 41 1.53 26.73 -6.16
N ALA A 42 2.45 25.87 -6.62
CA ALA A 42 3.12 24.87 -5.78
C ALA A 42 4.30 25.46 -4.99
N HIS A 43 4.65 26.73 -5.21
CA HIS A 43 5.85 27.37 -4.65
C HIS A 43 7.14 26.63 -5.02
N ILE A 44 7.21 26.11 -6.25
CA ILE A 44 8.36 25.38 -6.81
C ILE A 44 8.94 26.22 -7.96
N PRO A 45 10.27 26.43 -8.03
CA PRO A 45 10.87 27.13 -9.15
C PRO A 45 10.50 26.51 -10.49
N TYR A 46 10.19 27.35 -11.48
CA TYR A 46 9.84 26.92 -12.83
C TYR A 46 10.83 25.89 -13.40
N SER A 47 12.13 26.14 -13.22
CA SER A 47 13.21 25.27 -13.70
C SER A 47 13.14 23.87 -13.09
N THR A 48 12.73 23.77 -11.83
CA THR A 48 12.54 22.51 -11.13
C THR A 48 11.36 21.72 -11.70
N VAL A 49 10.21 22.37 -11.95
CA VAL A 49 9.04 21.72 -12.58
C VAL A 49 9.37 21.29 -14.02
N TYR A 50 10.04 22.15 -14.79
CA TYR A 50 10.49 21.85 -16.15
C TYR A 50 11.42 20.62 -16.19
N ASN A 51 12.32 20.50 -15.22
CA ASN A 51 13.21 19.36 -15.09
C ASN A 51 12.47 18.03 -14.88
N TYR A 52 11.30 18.02 -14.24
CA TYR A 52 10.47 16.81 -14.14
C TYR A 52 9.93 16.37 -15.49
N LEU A 53 9.58 17.31 -16.37
CA LEU A 53 9.23 17.02 -17.76
C LEU A 53 10.41 16.58 -18.64
N LYS A 54 11.64 16.71 -18.13
CA LYS A 54 12.87 16.16 -18.72
C LYS A 54 13.27 14.80 -18.12
N GLY A 55 12.48 14.26 -17.18
CA GLY A 55 12.70 12.95 -16.59
C GLY A 55 13.43 12.98 -15.25
N ASN A 56 13.53 14.13 -14.58
CA ASN A 56 13.96 14.15 -13.18
C ASN A 56 12.82 13.70 -12.26
N ILE A 57 13.17 13.03 -11.17
CA ILE A 57 12.20 12.53 -10.19
C ILE A 57 11.97 13.64 -9.14
N PRO A 58 10.73 14.03 -8.86
CA PRO A 58 10.42 15.00 -7.83
C PRO A 58 10.75 14.43 -6.44
N LYS A 59 11.25 15.30 -5.56
CA LYS A 59 11.33 14.99 -4.13
C LYS A 59 9.92 14.96 -3.55
N LYS A 60 9.75 14.27 -2.42
CA LYS A 60 8.45 14.10 -1.72
C LYS A 60 7.70 15.43 -1.56
N ASP A 61 8.34 16.46 -1.02
CA ASP A 61 7.66 17.73 -0.73
C ASP A 61 7.14 18.40 -2.02
N ASN A 62 7.95 18.37 -3.07
CA ASN A 62 7.58 18.92 -4.38
C ASN A 62 6.45 18.11 -5.03
N LEU A 63 6.50 16.77 -4.92
CA LEU A 63 5.44 15.89 -5.40
C LEU A 63 4.11 16.18 -4.70
N LEU A 64 4.12 16.31 -3.36
CA LEU A 64 2.94 16.63 -2.57
C LEU A 64 2.39 18.02 -2.89
N ALA A 65 3.26 19.02 -3.06
CA ALA A 65 2.84 20.36 -3.44
C ALA A 65 2.19 20.39 -4.84
N MET A 66 2.76 19.68 -5.82
CA MET A 66 2.18 19.56 -7.16
C MET A 66 0.83 18.81 -7.13
N ALA A 67 0.75 17.69 -6.41
CA ALA A 67 -0.50 16.90 -6.28
C ALA A 67 -1.64 17.74 -5.69
N LYS A 68 -1.35 18.53 -4.66
CA LYS A 68 -2.31 19.45 -4.05
C LYS A 68 -2.86 20.49 -5.05
N VAL A 69 -1.99 21.08 -5.87
CA VAL A 69 -2.37 22.07 -6.89
C VAL A 69 -3.17 21.43 -8.01
N LEU A 70 -2.74 20.25 -8.48
CA LEU A 70 -3.38 19.52 -9.58
C LEU A 70 -4.68 18.82 -9.15
N LYS A 71 -4.96 18.77 -7.84
CA LYS A 71 -6.09 18.09 -7.23
C LYS A 71 -6.15 16.63 -7.68
N CYS A 72 -5.03 15.93 -7.45
CA CYS A 72 -4.85 14.52 -7.72
C CYS A 72 -4.11 13.88 -6.55
N GLU A 73 -4.05 12.56 -6.52
CA GLU A 73 -3.22 11.85 -5.57
C GLU A 73 -1.74 11.91 -6.02
N PRO A 74 -0.76 11.78 -5.10
CA PRO A 74 0.64 11.91 -5.49
C PRO A 74 1.14 10.72 -6.34
N ASP A 75 0.48 9.56 -6.24
CA ASP A 75 0.73 8.39 -7.09
C ASP A 75 0.20 8.54 -8.52
N ASP A 76 -0.78 9.43 -8.72
CA ASP A 76 -1.17 9.86 -10.07
C ASP A 76 -0.01 10.57 -10.79
N ILE A 77 0.89 11.22 -10.06
CA ILE A 77 2.08 11.88 -10.63
C ILE A 77 3.26 10.91 -10.71
N ASP A 78 3.57 10.22 -9.61
CA ASP A 78 4.67 9.25 -9.54
C ASP A 78 4.12 7.89 -9.10
N PRO A 79 3.94 6.91 -10.00
CA PRO A 79 3.33 5.62 -9.65
C PRO A 79 4.14 4.81 -8.63
N SER A 80 5.40 5.16 -8.41
CA SER A 80 6.22 4.55 -7.34
C SER A 80 6.02 5.23 -5.99
N TYR A 81 5.29 6.34 -5.95
CA TYR A 81 4.82 6.94 -4.71
C TYR A 81 3.77 6.01 -4.11
N LEU A 82 4.19 5.21 -3.14
CA LEU A 82 3.23 4.54 -2.29
C LEU A 82 2.51 5.64 -1.50
N GLN A 83 1.18 5.73 -1.64
CA GLN A 83 0.38 6.47 -0.69
C GLN A 83 0.69 5.92 0.70
N VAL A 84 1.54 6.64 1.43
CA VAL A 84 1.48 6.60 2.88
C VAL A 84 0.16 7.29 3.18
N VAL A 85 -0.94 6.53 3.21
CA VAL A 85 -2.23 6.96 3.74
C VAL A 85 -1.91 7.55 5.11
N LYS A 86 -1.78 8.88 5.19
CA LYS A 86 -1.41 9.67 6.37
C LYS A 86 -0.91 8.88 7.60
N VAL A 87 0.18 8.12 7.49
CA VAL A 87 0.94 7.67 8.66
C VAL A 87 1.89 8.79 9.05
N THR A 88 1.32 9.98 9.27
CA THR A 88 2.02 11.17 9.79
C THR A 88 1.46 11.59 11.15
N LYS A 89 0.57 10.80 11.72
CA LYS A 89 0.59 10.58 13.15
C LYS A 89 1.30 9.25 13.35
N GLY A 90 2.44 9.26 14.06
CA GLY A 90 2.80 8.06 14.80
C GLY A 90 1.67 7.69 15.77
N PHE A 91 1.73 6.58 16.51
CA PHE A 91 0.73 6.29 17.54
C PHE A 91 0.42 7.56 18.33
N SER A 92 -0.76 8.12 18.07
CA SER A 92 -1.11 9.46 18.55
C SER A 92 -1.60 9.40 19.99
N THR A 93 -1.90 8.18 20.42
CA THR A 93 -2.35 7.82 21.74
C THR A 93 -1.72 6.49 22.16
N VAL A 94 -1.71 6.23 23.47
CA VAL A 94 -1.41 4.90 24.04
C VAL A 94 -2.39 3.83 23.51
N GLU A 95 -3.60 4.25 23.13
CA GLU A 95 -4.63 3.35 22.60
C GLU A 95 -4.25 2.83 21.21
N ASP A 96 -3.73 3.68 20.32
CA ASP A 96 -3.29 3.29 18.98
C ASP A 96 -2.18 2.22 19.04
N ALA A 97 -1.26 2.38 20.00
CA ALA A 97 -0.17 1.44 20.26
C ALA A 97 -0.68 0.08 20.74
N LYS A 98 -1.69 0.08 21.63
CA LYS A 98 -2.35 -1.14 22.13
C LYS A 98 -3.15 -1.85 21.04
N VAL A 99 -3.89 -1.10 20.22
CA VAL A 99 -4.64 -1.65 19.09
C VAL A 99 -3.69 -2.40 18.16
N PHE A 100 -2.57 -1.78 17.80
CA PHE A 100 -1.57 -2.43 16.95
C PHE A 100 -0.96 -3.69 17.57
N SER A 101 -0.52 -3.63 18.84
CA SER A 101 0.09 -4.79 19.49
C SER A 101 -0.89 -5.96 19.61
N ASN A 102 -2.16 -5.67 19.96
CA ASN A 102 -3.22 -6.67 20.08
C ASN A 102 -3.54 -7.31 18.72
N ASN A 103 -3.64 -6.48 17.67
CA ASN A 103 -3.86 -6.96 16.30
C ASN A 103 -2.73 -7.88 15.84
N LEU A 104 -1.48 -7.49 16.10
CA LEU A 104 -0.31 -8.30 15.75
C LEU A 104 -0.32 -9.65 16.51
N GLU A 105 -0.54 -9.63 17.82
CA GLU A 105 -0.61 -10.84 18.64
C GLU A 105 -1.73 -11.79 18.18
N MET A 106 -2.91 -11.24 17.90
CA MET A 106 -4.03 -12.00 17.34
C MET A 106 -3.68 -12.63 15.99
N LEU A 107 -3.09 -11.87 15.06
CA LEU A 107 -2.69 -12.39 13.74
C LEU A 107 -1.64 -13.50 13.86
N MET A 108 -0.69 -13.36 14.78
CA MET A 108 0.30 -14.39 15.08
C MET A 108 -0.36 -15.66 15.61
N ALA A 109 -1.28 -15.53 16.57
CA ALA A 109 -2.03 -16.65 17.13
C ALA A 109 -2.87 -17.37 16.07
N ARG A 110 -3.58 -16.62 15.20
CA ARG A 110 -4.42 -17.21 14.14
C ARG A 110 -3.62 -17.94 13.07
N LYS A 111 -2.42 -17.43 12.75
CA LYS A 111 -1.52 -18.08 11.79
C LYS A 111 -0.67 -19.19 12.42
N GLY A 112 -0.66 -19.30 13.76
CA GLY A 112 0.15 -20.28 14.49
C GLY A 112 1.65 -20.04 14.38
N VAL A 113 2.08 -18.77 14.32
CA VAL A 113 3.48 -18.37 14.11
C VAL A 113 4.10 -17.84 15.40
N SER A 114 5.31 -18.30 15.72
CA SER A 114 6.10 -17.80 16.85
C SER A 114 6.89 -16.52 16.49
N ASN A 115 7.37 -15.80 17.51
CA ASN A 115 8.24 -14.63 17.30
C ASN A 115 9.49 -14.97 16.46
N THR A 116 10.07 -16.15 16.65
CA THR A 116 11.28 -16.59 15.93
C THR A 116 10.96 -16.89 14.46
N GLN A 117 9.84 -17.54 14.19
CA GLN A 117 9.38 -17.79 12.83
C GLN A 117 9.00 -16.49 12.11
N LEU A 118 8.37 -15.54 12.80
CA LEU A 118 8.05 -14.23 12.24
C LEU A 118 9.30 -13.40 11.93
N THR A 119 10.30 -13.43 12.83
CA THR A 119 11.61 -12.81 12.64
C THR A 119 12.25 -13.30 11.34
N GLN A 120 12.30 -14.62 11.15
CA GLN A 120 12.88 -15.25 9.95
C GLN A 120 12.08 -14.91 8.70
N ALA A 121 10.75 -14.93 8.78
CA ALA A 121 9.87 -14.67 7.63
C ALA A 121 9.93 -13.23 7.14
N LEU A 122 10.14 -12.25 8.03
CA LEU A 122 10.15 -10.83 7.67
C LEU A 122 11.56 -10.27 7.46
N ASP A 123 12.60 -11.04 7.77
CA ASP A 123 13.99 -10.60 7.81
C ASP A 123 14.15 -9.34 8.68
N VAL A 124 13.78 -9.48 9.96
CA VAL A 124 13.86 -8.41 10.97
C VAL A 124 14.48 -8.96 12.25
N SER A 125 14.95 -8.09 13.15
CA SER A 125 15.54 -8.54 14.42
C SER A 125 14.48 -9.05 15.41
N PRO A 126 14.80 -10.03 16.28
CA PRO A 126 13.88 -10.46 17.34
C PRO A 126 13.47 -9.32 18.27
N THR A 127 14.38 -8.37 18.49
CA THR A 127 14.14 -7.14 19.26
C THR A 127 13.05 -6.27 18.64
N ALA A 128 12.98 -6.19 17.30
CA ALA A 128 11.95 -5.44 16.61
C ALA A 128 10.56 -6.04 16.86
N ILE A 129 10.40 -7.36 16.72
CA ILE A 129 9.13 -8.05 17.03
C ILE A 129 8.71 -7.80 18.48
N GLY A 130 9.64 -7.97 19.42
CA GLY A 130 9.35 -7.71 20.84
C GLY A 130 8.96 -6.26 21.13
N ALA A 131 9.54 -5.29 20.42
CA ALA A 131 9.17 -3.89 20.55
C ALA A 131 7.74 -3.64 20.01
N TRP A 132 7.38 -4.23 18.88
CA TRP A 132 6.06 -4.11 18.27
C TRP A 132 4.95 -4.70 19.15
N LEU A 133 5.21 -5.86 19.77
CA LEU A 133 4.29 -6.47 20.74
C LEU A 133 4.14 -5.65 22.03
N ARG A 134 5.07 -4.74 22.31
CA ARG A 134 4.95 -3.75 23.40
C ARG A 134 4.33 -2.42 22.96
N GLY A 135 3.83 -2.35 21.73
CA GLY A 135 3.20 -1.13 21.20
C GLY A 135 4.19 -0.09 20.68
N VAL A 136 5.44 -0.47 20.37
CA VAL A 136 6.35 0.40 19.62
C VAL A 136 5.98 0.35 18.14
N GLN A 137 5.84 1.52 17.52
CA GLN A 137 5.40 1.58 16.13
C GLN A 137 6.45 1.00 15.17
N PRO A 138 6.08 0.09 14.25
CA PRO A 138 6.95 -0.32 13.18
C PRO A 138 7.15 0.83 12.18
N THR A 139 8.28 0.81 11.47
CA THR A 139 8.42 1.64 10.27
C THR A 139 7.39 1.23 9.23
N ASN A 140 7.02 2.14 8.32
CA ASN A 140 6.06 1.80 7.26
C ASN A 140 6.50 0.58 6.44
N VAL A 141 7.80 0.45 6.15
CA VAL A 141 8.36 -0.73 5.47
C VAL A 141 8.01 -2.02 6.22
N ASN A 142 8.17 -2.03 7.54
CA ASN A 142 7.86 -3.19 8.36
C ASN A 142 6.35 -3.42 8.53
N LEU A 143 5.56 -2.35 8.56
CA LEU A 143 4.10 -2.45 8.55
C LEU A 143 3.59 -3.12 7.27
N PHE A 144 4.15 -2.77 6.11
CA PHE A 144 3.85 -3.43 4.84
C PHE A 144 4.27 -4.90 4.84
N LYS A 145 5.48 -5.21 5.32
CA LYS A 145 5.95 -6.60 5.45
C LYS A 145 5.00 -7.43 6.32
N LEU A 146 4.54 -6.88 7.45
CA LEU A 146 3.56 -7.52 8.33
C LEU A 146 2.23 -7.75 7.61
N ALA A 147 1.71 -6.71 6.96
CA ALA A 147 0.44 -6.75 6.25
C ALA A 147 0.44 -7.83 5.15
N GLN A 148 1.50 -7.85 4.34
CA GLN A 148 1.71 -8.88 3.30
C GLN A 148 1.81 -10.28 3.91
N TYR A 149 2.56 -10.45 4.99
CA TYR A 149 2.73 -11.74 5.63
C TYR A 149 1.40 -12.29 6.18
N PHE A 150 0.57 -11.43 6.78
CA PHE A 150 -0.72 -11.83 7.36
C PHE A 150 -1.90 -11.73 6.38
N ASN A 151 -1.65 -11.32 5.13
CA ASN A 151 -2.67 -11.12 4.10
C ASN A 151 -3.80 -10.18 4.56
N VAL A 152 -3.41 -9.03 5.13
CA VAL A 152 -4.31 -7.94 5.56
C VAL A 152 -3.86 -6.64 4.90
N GLN A 153 -4.70 -5.59 4.97
CA GLN A 153 -4.25 -4.26 4.56
C GLN A 153 -3.36 -3.63 5.65
N PRO A 154 -2.38 -2.78 5.31
CA PRO A 154 -1.56 -2.10 6.32
C PRO A 154 -2.37 -1.33 7.35
N ASP A 155 -3.47 -0.70 6.92
CA ASP A 155 -4.40 0.02 7.78
C ASP A 155 -5.12 -0.90 8.78
N ASP A 156 -5.33 -2.17 8.42
CA ASP A 156 -6.02 -3.11 9.30
C ASP A 156 -5.22 -3.35 10.58
N LEU A 157 -3.88 -3.33 10.49
CA LEU A 157 -3.00 -3.53 11.64
C LEU A 157 -3.18 -2.44 12.71
N ILE A 158 -3.71 -1.27 12.36
CA ILE A 158 -3.85 -0.11 13.25
C ILE A 158 -5.31 0.27 13.54
N LYS A 159 -6.28 -0.48 13.01
CA LYS A 159 -7.71 -0.23 13.26
C LYS A 159 -8.25 -1.14 14.37
N PRO A 160 -9.11 -0.63 15.25
CA PRO A 160 -9.69 -1.41 16.35
C PRO A 160 -10.69 -2.47 15.89
N ASP A 161 -11.25 -2.34 14.67
CA ASP A 161 -12.28 -3.23 14.12
C ASP A 161 -11.72 -4.52 13.51
N LEU A 162 -10.40 -4.71 13.42
CA LEU A 162 -9.82 -5.89 12.79
C LEU A 162 -10.23 -7.18 13.51
N ALA A 163 -10.23 -7.16 14.84
CA ALA A 163 -10.69 -8.29 15.65
C ALA A 163 -12.18 -8.59 15.42
N ASP A 164 -12.99 -7.55 15.22
CA ASP A 164 -14.43 -7.68 14.99
C ASP A 164 -14.72 -8.24 13.59
N ARG A 165 -14.03 -7.74 12.55
CA ARG A 165 -14.11 -8.28 11.17
C ARG A 165 -13.77 -9.76 11.11
N PHE A 166 -12.81 -10.20 11.92
CA PHE A 166 -12.44 -11.60 12.01
C PHE A 166 -13.35 -12.45 12.89
N ARG A 167 -14.12 -11.82 13.79
CA ARG A 167 -15.21 -12.45 14.55
C ARG A 167 -16.44 -12.64 13.67
N GLU A 168 -16.72 -11.68 12.79
CA GLU A 168 -17.76 -11.78 11.74
C GLU A 168 -17.41 -12.84 10.70
N LEU A 169 -16.14 -12.92 10.29
CA LEU A 169 -15.60 -14.00 9.44
C LEU A 169 -15.30 -15.29 10.23
N SER A 170 -16.12 -15.61 11.22
CA SER A 170 -15.98 -16.80 12.06
C SER A 170 -15.78 -18.05 11.18
N PRO A 171 -14.97 -19.04 11.62
CA PRO A 171 -14.89 -20.37 11.00
C PRO A 171 -16.24 -21.08 10.81
N SER A 172 -17.32 -20.54 11.37
CA SER A 172 -18.71 -20.95 11.13
C SER A 172 -19.30 -20.49 9.81
N ASP A 173 -18.65 -19.61 9.04
CA ASP A 173 -18.98 -19.37 7.62
C ASP A 173 -18.47 -20.55 6.78
N GLY A 174 -18.96 -21.75 7.11
CA GLY A 174 -18.62 -23.00 6.45
C GLY A 174 -18.80 -22.89 4.93
N ALA A 175 -19.73 -22.04 4.47
CA ALA A 175 -19.92 -21.75 3.05
C ALA A 175 -18.70 -21.10 2.40
N VAL A 176 -18.10 -20.06 2.99
CA VAL A 176 -16.96 -19.34 2.40
C VAL A 176 -15.72 -20.24 2.38
N TYR A 177 -15.45 -20.93 3.50
CA TYR A 177 -14.33 -21.86 3.59
C TYR A 177 -14.49 -23.04 2.63
N ASN A 178 -15.70 -23.60 2.50
CA ASN A 178 -15.98 -24.65 1.54
C ASN A 178 -15.77 -24.18 0.09
N ILE A 179 -16.22 -22.97 -0.27
CA ILE A 179 -16.01 -22.42 -1.61
C ILE A 179 -14.50 -22.23 -1.88
N ALA A 180 -13.78 -21.61 -0.95
CA ALA A 180 -12.34 -21.33 -1.11
C ALA A 180 -11.50 -22.60 -1.32
N ARG A 181 -11.88 -23.74 -0.73
CA ARG A 181 -11.20 -25.04 -0.93
C ARG A 181 -11.32 -25.60 -2.35
N HIS A 182 -12.34 -25.20 -3.10
CA HIS A 182 -12.54 -25.66 -4.48
C HIS A 182 -11.85 -24.76 -5.50
N ILE A 183 -11.28 -23.64 -5.07
CA ILE A 183 -10.52 -22.74 -5.94
C ILE A 183 -9.07 -23.26 -6.06
N PRO A 184 -8.59 -23.58 -7.28
CA PRO A 184 -7.21 -23.99 -7.52
C PRO A 184 -6.21 -22.90 -7.08
N LYS A 185 -5.03 -23.32 -6.58
CA LYS A 185 -3.99 -22.38 -6.11
C LYS A 185 -3.33 -21.58 -7.24
N ASP A 186 -3.39 -22.10 -8.46
CA ASP A 186 -2.76 -21.59 -9.68
C ASP A 186 -3.78 -20.98 -10.65
N LEU A 187 -4.91 -20.50 -10.12
CA LEU A 187 -5.98 -19.91 -10.93
C LEU A 187 -5.50 -18.64 -11.67
N PRO A 188 -5.58 -18.59 -13.01
CA PRO A 188 -5.11 -17.45 -13.77
C PRO A 188 -5.99 -16.20 -13.52
N PRO A 189 -5.44 -14.99 -13.65
CA PRO A 189 -6.18 -13.74 -13.38
C PRO A 189 -7.50 -13.63 -14.15
N SER A 190 -7.54 -14.09 -15.40
CA SER A 190 -8.76 -14.09 -16.23
C SER A 190 -9.88 -14.94 -15.65
N ASP A 191 -9.56 -16.00 -14.92
CA ASP A 191 -10.55 -16.87 -14.30
C ASP A 191 -10.94 -16.38 -12.90
N GLN A 192 -10.04 -15.68 -12.20
CA GLN A 192 -10.38 -14.93 -10.98
C GLN A 192 -11.44 -13.86 -11.26
N GLU A 193 -11.28 -13.11 -12.34
CA GLU A 193 -12.24 -12.09 -12.79
C GLU A 193 -13.62 -12.70 -13.07
N LYS A 194 -13.68 -13.88 -13.69
CA LYS A 194 -14.94 -14.59 -13.94
C LYS A 194 -15.64 -15.01 -12.65
N ILE A 195 -14.88 -15.52 -11.67
CA ILE A 195 -15.42 -15.90 -10.36
C ILE A 195 -15.98 -14.67 -9.65
N ILE A 196 -15.24 -13.56 -9.64
CA ILE A 196 -15.68 -12.31 -9.03
C ILE A 196 -16.97 -11.81 -9.71
N ALA A 197 -17.00 -11.79 -11.04
CA ALA A 197 -18.17 -11.36 -11.80
C ALA A 197 -19.41 -12.23 -11.49
N PHE A 198 -19.23 -13.54 -11.32
CA PHE A 198 -20.32 -14.44 -10.96
C PHE A 198 -20.84 -14.22 -9.54
N ILE A 199 -19.94 -13.94 -8.58
CA ILE A 199 -20.33 -13.60 -7.21
C ILE A 199 -21.12 -12.30 -7.18
N GLU A 200 -20.67 -11.27 -7.91
CA GLU A 200 -21.39 -9.99 -8.03
C GLU A 200 -22.75 -10.15 -8.73
N PHE A 201 -22.84 -11.02 -9.74
CA PHE A 201 -24.11 -11.39 -10.35
C PHE A 201 -25.08 -12.00 -9.33
N ILE A 202 -24.66 -13.00 -8.55
CA ILE A 202 -25.51 -13.61 -7.50
C ILE A 202 -25.95 -12.57 -6.47
N LYS A 203 -25.04 -11.69 -6.03
CA LYS A 203 -25.38 -10.59 -5.11
C LYS A 203 -26.45 -9.67 -5.69
N SER A 204 -26.38 -9.38 -6.99
CA SER A 204 -27.40 -8.57 -7.67
C SER A 204 -28.78 -9.24 -7.71
N GLN A 205 -28.84 -10.57 -7.78
CA GLN A 205 -30.09 -11.34 -7.77
C GLN A 205 -30.72 -11.40 -6.36
N ASN A 206 -29.88 -11.35 -5.32
CA ASN A 206 -30.30 -11.44 -3.92
C ASN A 206 -30.50 -10.07 -3.24
N LYS A 207 -30.35 -8.95 -3.96
CA LYS A 207 -30.79 -7.64 -3.48
C LYS A 207 -32.31 -7.52 -3.68
N ALA A 208 -33.06 -8.12 -2.77
CA ALA A 208 -34.48 -7.87 -2.51
C ALA A 208 -34.66 -7.51 -1.03
#